data_AF-A0A7Y2GNF1-F1
#
_entry.id   AF-A0A7Y2GNF1-F1
#
_cell.length_a   1.000
_cell.length_b   1.000
_cell.length_c   1.000
_cell.angle_alpha   90.00
_cell.angle_beta   90.00
_cell.angle_gamma   90.00
#
_symmetry.space_group_name_H-M   'P 1'
#
loop_
_entity.id
_entity.type
_entity.pdbx_description
1 polymer ?
#
loop_
_entity_poly.entity_id
_entity_poly.type
_entity_poly.pdbx_seq_one_letter_code
_entity_poly.pdbx_strand_id
1 'polypeptide(L)'
;MGRVLPHSLFTDFDIELFKAGKHYRLYEKLGSHPVEVDGQKGTYFAVWAPSAKAVSVVGDFNYWLEGDHKLSVRWDSSGIWEGFIPGIGQGALYKYIIHSHNNDIKTEKADPFARFCQKPPETASVVWDASYKWEDKKWMDHREDKNNLDRPYSVYEVHLGSWKRTSENKFLTYTELAEELVNYVKEMGFTHVEFMPIMEYPYDPSWGYQLTGYFAPTSRFGKPEDFKLLVDKLHQNDIGVILDWVPSHFPEDAHGLGFFDGSHLF
;
A
#
# COMPACT_ATOMS: atom_id res chain seq x y z
N MET A 1 26.47 -4.57 -10.81
CA MET A 1 25.12 -4.52 -11.41
C MET A 1 24.38 -5.77 -10.97
N GLY A 2 23.36 -5.61 -10.13
CA GLY A 2 22.53 -6.72 -9.69
C GLY A 2 21.76 -7.26 -10.89
N ARG A 3 21.86 -8.57 -11.17
CA ARG A 3 21.11 -9.18 -12.27
C ARG A 3 19.68 -9.46 -11.78
N VAL A 4 18.67 -9.02 -12.53
CA VAL A 4 17.29 -9.49 -12.32
C VAL A 4 17.24 -10.96 -12.72
N LEU A 5 16.81 -11.81 -11.79
CA LEU A 5 16.61 -13.23 -12.00
C LEU A 5 15.15 -13.50 -12.38
N PRO A 6 14.88 -14.31 -13.41
CA PRO A 6 13.53 -14.77 -13.71
C PRO A 6 12.98 -15.57 -12.54
N HIS A 7 11.90 -15.08 -11.95
CA HIS A 7 11.16 -15.74 -10.87
C HIS A 7 9.73 -15.22 -10.91
N SER A 8 8.76 -16.06 -10.54
CA SER A 8 7.37 -15.65 -10.48
C SER A 8 6.69 -16.22 -9.24
N LEU A 9 5.89 -15.37 -8.59
CA LEU A 9 4.95 -15.81 -7.56
C LEU A 9 3.58 -16.22 -8.15
N PHE A 10 3.33 -15.94 -9.43
CA PHE A 10 2.08 -16.27 -10.10
C PHE A 10 2.09 -17.71 -10.60
N THR A 11 1.05 -18.45 -10.23
CA THR A 11 0.66 -19.70 -10.90
C THR A 11 -0.17 -19.39 -12.15
N ASP A 12 -0.34 -20.36 -13.04
CA ASP A 12 -1.22 -20.21 -14.20
C ASP A 12 -2.65 -19.89 -13.79
N PHE A 13 -3.13 -20.50 -12.69
CA PHE A 13 -4.45 -20.21 -12.13
C PHE A 13 -4.58 -18.78 -11.62
N ASP A 14 -3.54 -18.23 -10.98
CA ASP A 14 -3.54 -16.82 -10.56
C ASP A 14 -3.70 -15.89 -11.77
N ILE A 15 -3.06 -16.22 -12.89
CA ILE A 15 -3.16 -15.45 -14.14
C ILE A 15 -4.54 -15.57 -14.79
N GLU A 16 -5.14 -16.75 -14.79
CA GLU A 16 -6.52 -16.93 -15.27
C GLU A 16 -7.50 -16.09 -14.45
N LEU A 17 -7.38 -16.10 -13.13
CA LEU A 17 -8.19 -15.27 -12.23
C LEU A 17 -7.95 -13.78 -12.46
N PHE A 18 -6.68 -13.37 -12.64
CA PHE A 18 -6.33 -11.97 -12.91
C PHE A 18 -6.97 -11.47 -14.20
N LYS A 19 -6.81 -12.21 -15.31
CA LYS A 19 -7.41 -11.85 -16.60
C LYS A 19 -8.93 -11.82 -16.55
N ALA A 20 -9.55 -12.66 -15.72
CA ALA A 20 -10.99 -12.68 -15.51
C ALA A 20 -11.49 -11.58 -14.54
N GLY A 21 -10.60 -10.79 -13.91
CA GLY A 21 -10.95 -9.79 -12.91
C GLY A 21 -11.47 -10.39 -11.59
N LYS A 22 -11.08 -11.64 -11.26
CA LYS A 22 -11.59 -12.41 -10.11
C LYS A 22 -10.52 -12.77 -9.08
N HIS A 23 -9.32 -12.22 -9.21
CA HIS A 23 -8.23 -12.49 -8.26
C HIS A 23 -8.32 -11.57 -7.03
N TYR A 24 -9.05 -12.00 -5.99
CA TYR A 24 -9.29 -11.19 -4.78
C TYR A 24 -8.06 -11.00 -3.86
N ARG A 25 -6.98 -11.74 -4.10
CA ARG A 25 -5.73 -11.67 -3.30
C ARG A 25 -4.52 -11.20 -4.10
N LEU A 26 -4.75 -10.32 -5.09
CA LEU A 26 -3.71 -9.94 -6.05
C LEU A 26 -2.51 -9.23 -5.39
N TYR A 27 -2.73 -8.58 -4.26
CA TYR A 27 -1.71 -7.94 -3.41
C TYR A 27 -0.68 -8.92 -2.80
N GLU A 28 -0.89 -10.23 -2.94
CA GLU A 28 0.09 -11.27 -2.56
C GLU A 28 1.06 -11.59 -3.69
N LYS A 29 0.77 -11.08 -4.91
CA LYS A 29 1.53 -11.36 -6.13
C LYS A 29 2.07 -10.07 -6.75
N LEU A 30 1.23 -9.06 -6.97
CA LEU A 30 1.69 -7.73 -7.41
C LEU A 30 2.35 -6.96 -6.28
N GLY A 31 3.21 -6.01 -6.64
CA GLY A 31 3.96 -5.18 -5.70
C GLY A 31 5.38 -5.71 -5.45
N SER A 32 5.96 -5.28 -4.32
CA SER A 32 7.26 -5.75 -3.84
C SER A 32 7.13 -6.76 -2.68
N HIS A 33 7.80 -7.90 -2.79
CA HIS A 33 7.78 -8.98 -1.81
C HIS A 33 9.19 -9.41 -1.44
N PRO A 34 9.65 -9.16 -0.20
CA PRO A 34 10.87 -9.76 0.32
C PRO A 34 10.74 -11.29 0.35
N VAL A 35 11.59 -11.99 -0.40
CA VAL A 35 11.55 -13.46 -0.55
C VAL A 35 12.97 -14.04 -0.65
N GLU A 36 13.07 -15.37 -0.56
CA GLU A 36 14.30 -16.11 -0.80
C GLU A 36 14.13 -16.99 -2.04
N VAL A 37 15.03 -16.85 -3.02
CA VAL A 37 15.01 -17.61 -4.28
C VAL A 37 16.38 -18.26 -4.45
N ASP A 38 16.41 -19.58 -4.61
CA ASP A 38 17.64 -20.38 -4.76
C ASP A 38 18.71 -20.08 -3.69
N GLY A 39 18.28 -19.90 -2.43
CA GLY A 39 19.15 -19.61 -1.29
C GLY A 39 19.63 -18.15 -1.20
N GLN A 40 19.16 -17.27 -2.08
CA GLN A 40 19.49 -15.84 -2.05
C GLN A 40 18.30 -15.02 -1.57
N LYS A 41 18.52 -14.18 -0.56
CA LYS A 41 17.53 -13.20 -0.11
C LYS A 41 17.50 -11.99 -1.03
N GLY A 42 16.31 -11.50 -1.31
CA GLY A 42 16.10 -10.32 -2.15
C GLY A 42 14.63 -9.92 -2.18
N THR A 43 14.26 -9.16 -3.19
CA THR A 43 12.87 -8.74 -3.38
C THR A 43 12.38 -9.14 -4.76
N TYR A 44 11.22 -9.77 -4.81
CA TYR A 44 10.44 -9.98 -6.02
C TYR A 44 9.57 -8.75 -6.27
N PHE A 45 9.60 -8.25 -7.51
CA PHE A 45 8.81 -7.12 -7.97
C PHE A 45 7.87 -7.57 -9.07
N ALA A 46 6.62 -7.11 -9.04
CA ALA A 46 5.67 -7.33 -10.13
C ALA A 46 4.71 -6.16 -10.30
N VAL A 47 4.51 -5.74 -11.56
CA VAL A 47 3.66 -4.61 -11.92
C VAL A 47 2.91 -4.87 -13.22
N TRP A 48 1.66 -4.42 -13.29
CA TRP A 48 0.84 -4.51 -14.51
C TRP A 48 1.04 -3.29 -15.38
N ALA A 49 1.57 -3.49 -16.59
CA ALA A 49 1.86 -2.43 -17.56
C ALA A 49 1.83 -3.00 -18.99
N PRO A 50 0.64 -3.35 -19.51
CA PRO A 50 0.48 -4.09 -20.77
C PRO A 50 0.97 -3.32 -22.00
N SER A 51 0.89 -1.99 -22.01
CA SER A 51 1.34 -1.16 -23.13
C SER A 51 2.84 -0.86 -23.09
N ALA A 52 3.54 -1.28 -22.03
CA ALA A 52 4.97 -1.08 -21.90
C ALA A 52 5.76 -1.94 -22.90
N LYS A 53 6.87 -1.39 -23.40
CA LYS A 53 7.90 -2.13 -24.12
C LYS A 53 9.11 -2.44 -23.24
N ALA A 54 9.28 -1.74 -22.13
CA ALA A 54 10.27 -2.03 -21.11
C ALA A 54 9.83 -1.49 -19.75
N VAL A 55 10.10 -2.25 -18.69
CA VAL A 55 9.93 -1.84 -17.30
C VAL A 55 11.23 -2.13 -16.54
N SER A 56 11.69 -1.15 -15.75
CA SER A 56 12.85 -1.31 -14.86
C SER A 56 12.53 -0.81 -13.46
N VAL A 57 13.12 -1.47 -12.46
CA VAL A 57 13.08 -1.01 -11.07
C VAL A 57 14.24 -0.07 -10.82
N VAL A 58 13.96 1.14 -10.34
CA VAL A 58 14.97 2.11 -9.92
C VAL A 58 14.80 2.42 -8.43
N GLY A 59 15.91 2.68 -7.75
CA GLY A 59 15.89 2.89 -6.31
C GLY A 59 17.24 3.30 -5.75
N ASP A 60 17.32 3.39 -4.42
CA ASP A 60 18.57 3.71 -3.72
C ASP A 60 19.70 2.70 -4.03
N PHE A 61 19.37 1.42 -4.11
CA PHE A 61 20.27 0.30 -4.38
C PHE A 61 20.93 0.31 -5.77
N ASN A 62 20.43 1.11 -6.71
CA ASN A 62 21.08 1.33 -8.01
C ASN A 62 21.26 2.81 -8.33
N TYR A 63 21.27 3.69 -7.32
CA TYR A 63 21.45 5.13 -7.50
C TYR A 63 20.45 5.76 -8.47
N TRP A 64 19.23 5.23 -8.52
CA TRP A 64 18.17 5.66 -9.44
C TRP A 64 18.56 5.56 -10.93
N LEU A 65 19.50 4.67 -11.28
CA LEU A 65 19.97 4.51 -12.65
C LEU A 65 18.92 3.80 -13.52
N GLU A 66 18.37 4.54 -14.48
CA GLU A 66 17.41 4.02 -15.45
C GLU A 66 18.01 2.90 -16.33
N GLY A 67 17.18 1.90 -16.65
CA GLY A 67 17.57 0.81 -17.54
C GLY A 67 18.44 -0.28 -16.90
N ASP A 68 18.90 -0.09 -15.66
CA ASP A 68 19.33 -1.20 -14.81
C ASP A 68 18.11 -1.94 -14.25
N HIS A 69 18.29 -3.14 -13.71
CA HIS A 69 17.21 -3.95 -13.13
C HIS A 69 15.93 -4.07 -13.98
N LYS A 70 16.08 -4.43 -15.26
CA LYS A 70 14.95 -4.67 -16.19
C LYS A 70 14.12 -5.88 -15.79
N LEU A 71 12.81 -5.70 -15.65
CA LEU A 71 11.86 -6.78 -15.40
C LEU A 71 11.58 -7.57 -16.68
N SER A 72 11.13 -8.81 -16.52
CA SER A 72 10.69 -9.66 -17.61
C SER A 72 9.17 -9.58 -17.78
N VAL A 73 8.70 -9.36 -19.00
CA VAL A 73 7.28 -9.50 -19.31
C VAL A 73 6.87 -10.97 -19.29
N ARG A 74 5.68 -11.26 -18.77
CA ARG A 74 5.10 -12.61 -18.85
C ARG A 74 4.58 -12.90 -20.25
N TRP A 75 4.95 -14.07 -20.79
CA TRP A 75 4.57 -14.52 -22.13
C TRP A 75 3.21 -15.23 -22.14
N ASP A 76 2.28 -14.73 -21.35
CA ASP A 76 0.94 -15.26 -21.19
C ASP A 76 -0.14 -14.24 -21.57
N SER A 77 0.23 -13.08 -22.15
CA SER A 77 -0.69 -12.00 -22.50
C SER A 77 -1.40 -11.34 -21.30
N SER A 78 -0.91 -11.50 -20.07
CA SER A 78 -1.41 -10.75 -18.90
C SER A 78 -0.97 -9.27 -18.91
N GLY A 79 0.17 -8.96 -19.54
CA GLY A 79 0.79 -7.64 -19.47
C GLY A 79 1.50 -7.35 -18.14
N ILE A 80 1.73 -8.37 -17.32
CA ILE A 80 2.48 -8.27 -16.07
C ILE A 80 3.97 -8.35 -16.36
N TRP A 81 4.73 -7.49 -15.69
CA TRP A 81 6.19 -7.46 -15.67
C TRP A 81 6.68 -7.88 -14.30
N GLU A 82 7.66 -8.78 -14.23
CA GLU A 82 8.12 -9.33 -12.96
C GLU A 82 9.61 -9.69 -12.95
N GLY A 83 10.16 -9.87 -11.76
CA GLY A 83 11.52 -10.35 -11.58
C GLY A 83 11.98 -10.30 -10.12
N PHE A 84 12.98 -11.12 -9.81
CA PHE A 84 13.62 -11.13 -8.50
C PHE A 84 14.97 -10.42 -8.55
N ILE A 85 15.22 -9.54 -7.58
CA ILE A 85 16.49 -8.82 -7.45
C ILE A 85 17.16 -9.22 -6.12
N PRO A 86 18.29 -9.96 -6.17
CA PRO A 86 19.03 -10.35 -4.97
C PRO A 86 19.56 -9.13 -4.19
N GLY A 87 19.63 -9.26 -2.87
CA GLY A 87 20.25 -8.26 -1.98
C GLY A 87 19.39 -7.04 -1.64
N ILE A 88 18.23 -6.86 -2.27
CA ILE A 88 17.27 -5.80 -1.90
C ILE A 88 16.39 -6.29 -0.75
N GLY A 89 16.43 -5.56 0.36
CA GLY A 89 15.68 -5.88 1.58
C GLY A 89 14.64 -4.82 1.94
N GLN A 90 13.96 -5.06 3.06
CA GLN A 90 13.01 -4.13 3.65
C GLN A 90 13.66 -2.76 3.94
N GLY A 91 12.93 -1.70 3.64
CA GLY A 91 13.36 -0.30 3.76
C GLY A 91 13.95 0.28 2.47
N ALA A 92 14.26 -0.54 1.47
CA ALA A 92 14.77 -0.05 0.19
C ALA A 92 13.72 0.81 -0.53
N LEU A 93 14.15 1.98 -1.00
CA LEU A 93 13.31 2.89 -1.77
C LEU A 93 13.29 2.47 -3.24
N TYR A 94 12.13 2.48 -3.87
CA TYR A 94 12.03 2.15 -5.29
C TYR A 94 10.85 2.80 -6.02
N LYS A 95 10.95 2.83 -7.34
CA LYS A 95 9.91 3.16 -8.31
C LYS A 95 10.06 2.31 -9.56
N TYR A 96 9.04 2.33 -10.41
CA TYR A 96 9.11 1.76 -11.76
C TYR A 96 9.37 2.86 -12.79
N ILE A 97 10.35 2.62 -13.67
CA ILE A 97 10.46 3.36 -14.93
C ILE A 97 9.79 2.51 -16.00
N ILE A 98 8.73 3.06 -16.60
CA ILE A 98 7.93 2.38 -17.61
C ILE A 98 8.12 3.12 -18.94
N HIS A 99 8.55 2.39 -19.96
CA HIS A 99 8.69 2.90 -21.32
C HIS A 99 7.60 2.27 -22.17
N SER A 100 6.70 3.09 -22.70
CA SER A 100 5.54 2.67 -23.48
C SER A 100 5.86 2.38 -24.94
N HIS A 101 5.05 1.54 -25.58
CA HIS A 101 4.93 1.48 -27.03
C HIS A 101 4.21 2.72 -27.60
N ASN A 102 3.43 3.43 -26.80
CA ASN A 102 2.68 4.61 -27.23
C ASN A 102 3.58 5.84 -27.22
N ASN A 103 3.87 6.39 -28.40
CA ASN A 103 4.64 7.62 -28.61
C ASN A 103 5.98 7.67 -27.84
N ASP A 104 6.58 6.51 -27.55
CA ASP A 104 7.79 6.37 -26.74
C ASP A 104 7.72 7.08 -25.36
N ILE A 105 6.51 7.21 -24.81
CA ILE A 105 6.29 7.85 -23.52
C ILE A 105 7.04 7.08 -22.44
N LYS A 106 7.75 7.82 -21.58
CA LYS A 106 8.42 7.29 -20.40
C LYS A 106 7.81 7.90 -19.14
N THR A 107 7.44 7.06 -18.19
CA THR A 107 6.89 7.45 -16.89
C THR A 107 7.74 6.91 -15.75
N GLU A 108 7.75 7.64 -14.64
CA GLU A 108 8.32 7.21 -13.36
C GLU A 108 7.18 7.10 -12.35
N LYS A 109 6.96 5.89 -11.83
CA LYS A 109 5.74 5.54 -11.11
C LYS A 109 6.03 4.93 -9.75
N ALA A 110 5.27 5.36 -8.74
CA ALA A 110 5.14 4.63 -7.50
C ALA A 110 4.46 3.27 -7.78
N ASP A 111 4.74 2.27 -6.96
CA ASP A 111 4.11 0.96 -7.07
C ASP A 111 2.62 1.06 -6.67
N PRO A 112 1.66 0.71 -7.57
CA PRO A 112 0.24 0.68 -7.24
C PRO A 112 -0.11 -0.23 -6.05
N PHE A 113 0.71 -1.26 -5.81
CA PHE A 113 0.59 -2.25 -4.74
C PHE A 113 1.64 -2.05 -3.63
N ALA A 114 2.21 -0.84 -3.51
CA ALA A 114 3.11 -0.51 -2.41
C ALA A 114 2.44 -0.79 -1.05
N ARG A 115 3.18 -1.43 -0.15
CA ARG A 115 2.76 -1.67 1.25
C ARG A 115 3.19 -0.57 2.20
N PHE A 116 4.16 0.23 1.77
CA PHE A 116 4.65 1.41 2.47
C PHE A 116 5.20 2.41 1.47
N CYS A 117 5.07 3.69 1.77
CA CYS A 117 5.49 4.79 0.92
C CYS A 117 6.39 5.74 1.70
N GLN A 118 7.23 6.51 1.00
CA GLN A 118 7.91 7.62 1.64
C GLN A 118 6.92 8.69 2.11
N LYS A 119 7.33 9.47 3.12
CA LYS A 119 6.56 10.60 3.60
C LYS A 119 6.48 11.70 2.55
N PRO A 120 5.27 12.17 2.19
CA PRO A 120 5.11 13.30 1.27
C PRO A 120 5.92 14.53 1.72
N PRO A 121 6.52 15.28 0.78
CA PRO A 121 6.28 15.27 -0.68
C PRO A 121 7.06 14.20 -1.46
N GLU A 122 7.84 13.34 -0.79
CA GLU A 122 8.52 12.24 -1.46
C GLU A 122 7.52 11.19 -1.98
N THR A 123 7.88 10.50 -3.07
CA THR A 123 6.94 9.69 -3.85
C THR A 123 7.40 8.26 -4.11
N ALA A 124 8.56 7.83 -3.59
CA ALA A 124 8.97 6.45 -3.78
C ALA A 124 8.16 5.49 -2.92
N SER A 125 7.95 4.30 -3.46
CA SER A 125 7.49 3.15 -2.70
C SER A 125 8.66 2.59 -1.87
N VAL A 126 8.33 1.90 -0.80
CA VAL A 126 9.32 1.28 0.09
C VAL A 126 9.08 -0.21 0.11
N VAL A 127 10.13 -1.00 -0.14
CA VAL A 127 10.08 -2.45 0.04
C VAL A 127 9.77 -2.73 1.50
N TRP A 128 8.65 -3.40 1.78
CA TRP A 128 8.20 -3.59 3.15
C TRP A 128 7.47 -4.91 3.33
N ASP A 129 7.84 -5.67 4.38
CA ASP A 129 7.01 -6.73 4.92
C ASP A 129 6.40 -6.24 6.24
N ALA A 130 5.07 -6.21 6.30
CA ALA A 130 4.33 -5.65 7.42
C ALA A 130 3.92 -6.75 8.43
N SER A 131 4.80 -7.68 8.77
CA SER A 131 4.49 -8.76 9.71
C SER A 131 4.07 -8.21 11.08
N TYR A 132 2.92 -8.64 11.60
CA TYR A 132 2.37 -8.17 12.89
C TYR A 132 1.64 -9.30 13.61
N LYS A 133 1.80 -9.38 14.94
CA LYS A 133 1.15 -10.38 15.78
C LYS A 133 -0.06 -9.74 16.48
N TRP A 134 -1.25 -10.05 15.97
CA TRP A 134 -2.52 -9.54 16.50
C TRP A 134 -2.89 -10.15 17.86
N GLU A 135 -3.53 -9.34 18.70
CA GLU A 135 -4.09 -9.74 20.00
C GLU A 135 -5.62 -9.55 20.06
N ASP A 136 -6.27 -9.34 18.93
CA ASP A 136 -7.70 -9.02 18.79
C ASP A 136 -8.62 -10.24 18.56
N LYS A 137 -8.11 -11.47 18.77
CA LYS A 137 -8.86 -12.70 18.49
C LYS A 137 -10.26 -12.70 19.11
N LYS A 138 -10.37 -12.24 20.37
CA LYS A 138 -11.67 -12.15 21.07
C LYS A 138 -12.65 -11.27 20.29
N TRP A 139 -12.24 -10.06 19.92
CA TRP A 139 -13.05 -9.17 19.10
C TRP A 139 -13.46 -9.82 17.79
N MET A 140 -12.52 -10.44 17.07
CA MET A 140 -12.81 -11.09 15.78
C MET A 140 -13.84 -12.23 15.92
N ASP A 141 -13.81 -12.99 17.03
CA ASP A 141 -14.76 -14.06 17.32
C ASP A 141 -16.20 -13.55 17.54
N HIS A 142 -16.40 -12.31 18.02
CA HIS A 142 -17.74 -11.72 18.27
C HIS A 142 -18.07 -10.46 17.46
N ARG A 143 -17.24 -10.09 16.48
CA ARG A 143 -17.41 -8.86 15.68
C ARG A 143 -18.76 -8.79 14.97
N GLU A 144 -19.24 -9.92 14.44
CA GLU A 144 -20.56 -10.00 13.80
C GLU A 144 -21.68 -9.57 14.76
N ASP A 145 -21.58 -9.97 16.03
CA ASP A 145 -22.56 -9.60 17.05
C ASP A 145 -22.55 -8.10 17.38
N LYS A 146 -21.44 -7.39 17.17
CA LYS A 146 -21.32 -5.95 17.40
C LYS A 146 -21.81 -5.10 16.23
N ASN A 147 -21.73 -5.65 15.02
CA ASN A 147 -21.95 -4.91 13.77
C ASN A 147 -23.29 -5.25 13.09
N ASN A 148 -24.18 -5.98 13.77
CA ASN A 148 -25.52 -6.28 13.26
C ASN A 148 -26.41 -5.03 13.22
N LEU A 149 -27.41 -5.06 12.33
CA LEU A 149 -28.31 -3.92 12.07
C LEU A 149 -29.14 -3.48 13.29
N ASP A 150 -29.33 -4.38 14.25
CA ASP A 150 -30.11 -4.17 15.48
C ASP A 150 -29.23 -3.84 16.70
N ARG A 151 -27.93 -3.56 16.48
CA ARG A 151 -26.97 -3.24 17.54
C ARG A 151 -26.74 -1.74 17.66
N PRO A 152 -26.32 -1.25 18.85
CA PRO A 152 -25.98 0.16 19.02
C PRO A 152 -24.87 0.58 18.05
N TYR A 153 -25.13 1.65 17.29
CA TYR A 153 -24.19 2.19 16.32
C TYR A 153 -24.01 3.70 16.59
N SER A 154 -22.95 4.01 17.34
CA SER A 154 -22.51 5.37 17.64
C SER A 154 -21.05 5.51 17.21
N VAL A 155 -20.83 6.35 16.19
CA VAL A 155 -19.56 6.46 15.46
C VAL A 155 -18.91 7.81 15.77
N TYR A 156 -17.62 7.77 16.08
CA TYR A 156 -16.78 8.97 16.18
C TYR A 156 -15.93 9.08 14.91
N GLU A 157 -16.27 10.02 14.03
CA GLU A 157 -15.51 10.28 12.80
C GLU A 157 -14.24 11.08 13.12
N VAL A 158 -13.09 10.66 12.57
CA VAL A 158 -11.78 11.20 12.93
C VAL A 158 -10.90 11.41 11.69
N HIS A 159 -10.45 12.65 11.51
CA HIS A 159 -9.27 12.96 10.71
C HIS A 159 -8.00 12.86 11.57
N LEU A 160 -7.20 11.80 11.40
CA LEU A 160 -6.02 11.54 12.23
C LEU A 160 -5.02 12.70 12.25
N GLY A 161 -4.86 13.41 11.12
CA GLY A 161 -3.94 14.53 10.98
C GLY A 161 -4.35 15.81 11.72
N SER A 162 -5.58 15.91 12.22
CA SER A 162 -6.08 17.13 12.89
C SER A 162 -6.85 16.87 14.18
N TRP A 163 -7.08 15.61 14.57
CA TRP A 163 -7.72 15.29 15.85
C TRP A 163 -6.97 15.87 17.04
N LYS A 164 -5.65 15.66 17.08
CA LYS A 164 -4.75 16.22 18.09
C LYS A 164 -3.36 16.42 17.50
N ARG A 165 -2.67 17.45 17.99
CA ARG A 165 -1.27 17.75 17.67
C ARG A 165 -0.43 17.72 18.93
N THR A 166 0.85 17.41 18.79
CA THR A 166 1.81 17.57 19.89
C THR A 166 1.98 19.04 20.25
N SER A 167 2.63 19.33 21.38
CA SER A 167 2.99 20.70 21.78
C SER A 167 3.89 21.42 20.74
N GLU A 168 4.59 20.66 19.92
CA GLU A 168 5.43 21.16 18.81
C GLU A 168 4.66 21.27 17.48
N ASN A 169 3.33 21.16 17.51
CA ASN A 169 2.44 21.18 16.36
C ASN A 169 2.70 20.05 15.33
N LYS A 170 3.29 18.93 15.77
CA LYS A 170 3.51 17.74 14.93
C LYS A 170 2.26 16.85 14.94
N PHE A 171 2.10 16.06 13.88
CA PHE A 171 1.12 14.96 13.88
C PHE A 171 1.46 13.98 15.01
N LEU A 172 0.42 13.38 15.59
CA LEU A 172 0.61 12.19 16.42
C LEU A 172 0.97 11.00 15.52
N THR A 173 1.75 10.08 16.06
CA THR A 173 2.00 8.79 15.43
C THR A 173 0.82 7.83 15.66
N TYR A 174 0.72 6.77 14.87
CA TYR A 174 -0.27 5.71 15.11
C TYR A 174 -0.11 5.08 16.49
N THR A 175 1.12 4.98 17.02
CA THR A 175 1.36 4.45 18.37
C THR A 175 0.84 5.39 19.46
N GLU A 176 1.01 6.71 19.30
CA GLU A 176 0.44 7.70 20.22
C GLU A 176 -1.08 7.72 20.14
N LEU A 177 -1.65 7.62 18.93
CA LEU A 177 -3.09 7.49 18.72
C LEU A 177 -3.64 6.20 19.35
N ALA A 178 -2.90 5.10 19.30
CA ALA A 178 -3.30 3.82 19.91
C ALA A 178 -3.46 3.89 21.43
N GLU A 179 -2.84 4.88 22.08
CA GLU A 179 -3.04 5.19 23.49
C GLU A 179 -4.10 6.29 23.67
N GLU A 180 -3.87 7.47 23.09
CA GLU A 180 -4.66 8.65 23.37
C GLU A 180 -6.07 8.60 22.78
N LEU A 181 -6.19 8.29 21.49
CA LEU A 181 -7.49 8.26 20.80
C LEU A 181 -8.33 7.10 21.32
N VAL A 182 -7.73 5.93 21.54
CA VAL A 182 -8.44 4.74 22.04
C VAL A 182 -9.02 5.01 23.42
N ASN A 183 -8.24 5.60 24.34
CA ASN A 183 -8.72 5.96 25.67
C ASN A 183 -9.87 6.97 25.60
N TYR A 184 -9.75 7.98 24.74
CA TYR A 184 -10.78 9.01 24.57
C TYR A 184 -12.10 8.41 24.03
N VAL A 185 -12.05 7.64 22.94
CA VAL A 185 -13.24 7.04 22.31
C VAL A 185 -13.95 6.10 23.30
N LYS A 186 -13.18 5.35 24.08
CA LYS A 186 -13.70 4.47 25.14
C LYS A 186 -14.36 5.26 26.27
N GLU A 187 -13.71 6.30 26.79
CA GLU A 187 -14.26 7.13 27.88
C GLU A 187 -15.58 7.80 27.46
N MET A 188 -15.66 8.26 26.21
CA MET A 188 -16.84 8.88 25.65
C MET A 188 -17.97 7.89 25.30
N GLY A 189 -17.70 6.58 25.32
CA GLY A 189 -18.71 5.53 25.13
C GLY A 189 -19.15 5.33 23.67
N PHE A 190 -18.33 5.70 22.69
CA PHE A 190 -18.59 5.38 21.29
C PHE A 190 -18.38 3.88 21.03
N THR A 191 -19.11 3.36 20.04
CA THR A 191 -19.03 1.94 19.63
C THR A 191 -18.03 1.72 18.51
N HIS A 192 -17.81 2.75 17.69
CA HIS A 192 -16.99 2.70 16.50
C HIS A 192 -16.19 4.00 16.36
N VAL A 193 -15.04 3.89 15.71
CA VAL A 193 -14.34 5.01 15.11
C VAL A 193 -14.41 4.87 13.59
N GLU A 194 -14.65 5.98 12.91
CA GLU A 194 -14.56 6.06 11.45
C GLU A 194 -13.37 6.94 11.09
N PHE A 195 -12.39 6.37 10.40
CA PHE A 195 -11.27 7.14 9.91
C PHE A 195 -11.56 7.66 8.51
N MET A 196 -11.40 8.98 8.34
CA MET A 196 -11.17 9.56 7.03
C MET A 196 -10.00 8.83 6.33
N PRO A 197 -9.88 8.89 4.99
CA PRO A 197 -9.01 7.97 4.25
C PRO A 197 -7.58 7.92 4.79
N ILE A 198 -7.15 6.71 5.14
CA ILE A 198 -5.81 6.44 5.71
C ILE A 198 -4.81 5.96 4.69
N MET A 199 -5.22 5.66 3.46
CA MET A 199 -4.33 5.24 2.37
C MET A 199 -3.39 6.40 1.97
N GLU A 200 -2.29 6.14 1.27
CA GLU A 200 -1.30 7.21 0.99
C GLU A 200 -1.82 8.24 -0.02
N TYR A 201 -1.68 9.52 0.32
CA TYR A 201 -2.11 10.68 -0.48
C TYR A 201 -1.05 11.80 -0.47
N PRO A 202 -0.90 12.57 -1.54
CA PRO A 202 0.18 13.55 -1.65
C PRO A 202 -0.13 14.90 -0.96
N TYR A 203 -1.41 15.23 -0.79
CA TYR A 203 -1.84 16.59 -0.42
C TYR A 203 -2.74 16.64 0.82
N ASP A 204 -2.26 17.25 1.90
CA ASP A 204 -2.96 17.29 3.20
C ASP A 204 -4.37 17.91 3.14
N PRO A 205 -4.60 19.02 2.41
CA PRO A 205 -5.94 19.62 2.31
C PRO A 205 -6.95 18.79 1.51
N SER A 206 -6.55 17.68 0.87
CA SER A 206 -7.50 16.72 0.29
C SER A 206 -8.23 15.89 1.36
N TRP A 207 -7.79 15.96 2.62
CA TRP A 207 -8.23 15.13 3.74
C TRP A 207 -8.11 13.62 3.51
N GLY A 208 -7.28 13.24 2.54
CA GLY A 208 -7.08 11.85 2.13
C GLY A 208 -7.94 11.39 0.95
N TYR A 209 -8.86 12.21 0.43
CA TYR A 209 -9.73 11.76 -0.68
C TYR A 209 -9.03 11.72 -2.04
N GLN A 210 -7.82 12.26 -2.17
CA GLN A 210 -7.02 12.19 -3.41
C GLN A 210 -5.87 11.20 -3.25
N LEU A 211 -6.19 9.90 -3.33
CA LEU A 211 -5.26 8.80 -3.08
C LEU A 211 -4.28 8.56 -4.22
N THR A 212 -3.03 8.23 -3.89
CA THR A 212 -2.03 7.73 -4.86
C THR A 212 -1.45 6.38 -4.49
N GLY A 213 -1.50 5.97 -3.21
CA GLY A 213 -1.05 4.65 -2.75
C GLY A 213 -2.16 3.90 -2.01
N TYR A 214 -2.94 3.12 -2.75
CA TYR A 214 -4.15 2.44 -2.25
C TYR A 214 -3.88 1.30 -1.26
N PHE A 215 -2.69 0.70 -1.29
CA PHE A 215 -2.34 -0.47 -0.49
C PHE A 215 -1.42 -0.17 0.71
N ALA A 216 -1.10 1.11 0.94
CA ALA A 216 -0.25 1.55 2.04
C ALA A 216 -1.02 2.52 2.95
N PRO A 217 -1.06 2.31 4.28
CA PRO A 217 -1.46 3.38 5.19
C PRO A 217 -0.46 4.54 5.06
N THR A 218 -0.93 5.78 5.17
CA THR A 218 -0.08 6.96 5.00
C THR A 218 1.06 6.95 6.01
N SER A 219 2.25 7.22 5.49
CA SER A 219 3.51 7.29 6.24
C SER A 219 3.61 8.51 7.16
N ARG A 220 2.64 9.44 7.09
CA ARG A 220 2.58 10.65 7.94
C ARG A 220 2.61 10.32 9.43
N PHE A 221 1.97 9.22 9.82
CA PHE A 221 1.75 8.85 11.22
C PHE A 221 2.61 7.64 11.67
N GLY A 222 3.42 7.05 10.79
CA GLY A 222 4.30 5.94 11.16
C GLY A 222 4.31 4.82 10.13
N LYS A 223 4.67 3.63 10.58
CA LYS A 223 4.81 2.43 9.74
C LYS A 223 3.48 1.65 9.66
N PRO A 224 3.33 0.74 8.69
CA PRO A 224 2.12 -0.06 8.58
C PRO A 224 1.79 -0.88 9.84
N GLU A 225 2.80 -1.37 10.57
CA GLU A 225 2.62 -2.11 11.83
C GLU A 225 2.06 -1.21 12.94
N ASP A 226 2.41 0.07 12.94
CA ASP A 226 1.92 1.01 13.94
C ASP A 226 0.41 1.28 13.73
N PHE A 227 -0.05 1.31 12.47
CA PHE A 227 -1.48 1.37 12.17
C PHE A 227 -2.21 0.08 12.58
N LYS A 228 -1.58 -1.09 12.38
CA LYS A 228 -2.12 -2.36 12.88
C LYS A 228 -2.27 -2.35 14.40
N LEU A 229 -1.28 -1.80 15.12
CA LEU A 229 -1.36 -1.60 16.57
C LEU A 229 -2.55 -0.72 16.97
N LEU A 230 -2.80 0.39 16.27
CA LEU A 230 -3.97 1.24 16.53
C LEU A 230 -5.29 0.46 16.39
N VAL A 231 -5.44 -0.29 15.30
CA VAL A 231 -6.63 -1.14 15.07
C VAL A 231 -6.77 -2.22 16.15
N ASP A 232 -5.66 -2.90 16.48
CA ASP A 232 -5.62 -3.93 17.52
C ASP A 232 -6.03 -3.37 18.89
N LYS A 233 -5.56 -2.16 19.24
CA LYS A 233 -5.95 -1.49 20.49
C LYS A 233 -7.41 -1.05 20.52
N LEU A 234 -7.99 -0.62 19.40
CA LEU A 234 -9.42 -0.34 19.30
C LEU A 234 -10.23 -1.62 19.52
N HIS A 235 -9.86 -2.71 18.84
CA HIS A 235 -10.51 -4.01 18.99
C HIS A 235 -10.41 -4.56 20.42
N GLN A 236 -9.25 -4.45 21.07
CA GLN A 236 -9.05 -4.84 22.48
C GLN A 236 -9.95 -4.05 23.46
N ASN A 237 -10.50 -2.93 23.02
CA ASN A 237 -11.43 -2.10 23.79
C ASN A 237 -12.88 -2.18 23.28
N ASP A 238 -13.22 -3.20 22.49
CA ASP A 238 -14.55 -3.42 21.91
C ASP A 238 -15.04 -2.26 21.02
N ILE A 239 -14.10 -1.56 20.37
CA ILE A 239 -14.40 -0.45 19.45
C ILE A 239 -14.18 -0.93 18.01
N GLY A 240 -15.22 -0.86 17.18
CA GLY A 240 -15.11 -1.17 15.76
C GLY A 240 -14.40 -0.07 14.98
N VAL A 241 -13.75 -0.47 13.88
CA VAL A 241 -13.03 0.45 12.99
C VAL A 241 -13.69 0.45 11.61
N ILE A 242 -14.05 1.64 11.14
CA ILE A 242 -14.57 1.90 9.80
C ILE A 242 -13.52 2.75 9.08
N LEU A 243 -13.28 2.46 7.80
CA LEU A 243 -12.39 3.24 6.96
C LEU A 243 -13.18 3.83 5.80
N ASP A 244 -13.02 5.13 5.59
CA ASP A 244 -13.40 5.76 4.35
C ASP A 244 -12.56 5.20 3.21
N TRP A 245 -13.25 4.54 2.28
CA TRP A 245 -12.65 3.96 1.09
C TRP A 245 -13.03 4.77 -0.14
N VAL A 246 -12.03 5.13 -0.97
CA VAL A 246 -12.20 6.06 -2.10
C VAL A 246 -11.94 5.36 -3.44
N PRO A 247 -12.87 4.52 -3.93
CA PRO A 247 -12.70 3.80 -5.20
C PRO A 247 -13.15 4.60 -6.43
N SER A 248 -13.77 5.76 -6.25
CA SER A 248 -14.48 6.47 -7.32
C SER A 248 -13.57 7.25 -8.27
N HIS A 249 -12.36 7.61 -7.83
CA HIS A 249 -11.41 8.42 -8.59
C HIS A 249 -10.00 8.35 -7.99
N PHE A 250 -9.00 8.83 -8.74
CA PHE A 250 -7.63 9.12 -8.31
C PHE A 250 -7.17 10.45 -8.96
N PRO A 251 -6.20 11.19 -8.38
CA PRO A 251 -5.70 12.43 -8.94
C PRO A 251 -4.69 12.19 -10.08
N GLU A 252 -4.37 13.24 -10.83
CA GLU A 252 -3.48 13.18 -12.01
C GLU A 252 -1.98 13.28 -11.67
N ASP A 253 -1.60 13.15 -10.40
CA ASP A 253 -0.20 13.21 -9.96
C ASP A 253 0.68 12.24 -10.77
N ALA A 254 1.82 12.75 -11.26
CA ALA A 254 2.67 12.02 -12.20
C ALA A 254 3.19 10.69 -11.65
N HIS A 255 3.44 10.57 -10.34
CA HIS A 255 3.88 9.33 -9.70
C HIS A 255 2.74 8.32 -9.49
N GLY A 256 1.48 8.76 -9.55
CA GLY A 256 0.27 7.95 -9.30
C GLY A 256 -0.22 7.17 -10.53
N LEU A 257 -1.50 6.80 -10.54
CA LEU A 257 -2.07 5.87 -11.52
C LEU A 257 -2.37 6.49 -12.91
N GLY A 258 -2.45 7.83 -12.99
CA GLY A 258 -2.75 8.53 -14.24
C GLY A 258 -1.72 8.24 -15.33
N PHE A 259 -2.17 7.81 -16.50
CA PHE A 259 -1.32 7.54 -17.66
C PHE A 259 -0.16 6.56 -17.36
N PHE A 260 -0.44 5.53 -16.55
CA PHE A 260 0.56 4.67 -15.91
C PHE A 260 1.62 4.11 -16.87
N ASP A 261 1.18 3.43 -17.93
CA ASP A 261 2.02 2.76 -18.92
C ASP A 261 2.05 3.49 -20.28
N GLY A 262 1.76 4.79 -20.29
CA GLY A 262 1.57 5.59 -21.50
C GLY A 262 0.24 5.37 -22.21
N SER A 263 -0.75 4.78 -21.52
CA SER A 263 -2.13 4.63 -21.96
C SER A 263 -3.13 4.95 -20.83
N HIS A 264 -4.42 4.96 -21.14
CA HIS A 264 -5.49 5.05 -20.14
C HIS A 264 -5.76 3.65 -19.54
N LEU A 265 -4.86 3.21 -18.65
CA LEU A 265 -4.86 1.85 -18.09
C LEU A 265 -5.88 1.65 -16.95
N PHE A 266 -5.87 2.55 -15.96
CA PHE A 266 -6.74 2.51 -14.78
C PHE A 266 -8.00 3.36 -14.98
#